data_AF-A0A382PSK2-F1
#
_entry.id   AF-A0A382PSK2-F1
#
_cell.length_a   1.000
_cell.length_b   1.000
_cell.length_c   1.000
_cell.angle_alpha   90.00
_cell.angle_beta   90.00
_cell.angle_gamma   90.00
#
_symmetry.space_group_name_H-M   'P 1'
#
loop_
_entity.id
_entity.type
_entity.pdbx_description
1 polymer ?
#
loop_
_entity_poly.entity_id
_entity_poly.type
_entity_poly.pdbx_seq_one_letter_code
_entity_poly.pdbx_strand_id
1 'polypeptide(L)'
;MNLSVPLQKMTTKLEDVVQYTFDLKQKLIIMNMLIGKKIKLHWTGEVLCNCGRVLKKFYRSGFCYFCYWNSPLASQSIFRPELCTAHLGIEERDLEWEKRFQLSPHYVYLANSSGIKVGITRGTQG
;
A
#
# COMPACT_ATOMS: atom_id res chain seq x y z
N MET A 1 -17.31 -0.05 -22.61
CA MET A 1 -17.40 -0.90 -21.41
C MET A 1 -17.26 0.02 -20.20
N ASN A 2 -18.25 0.03 -19.31
CA ASN A 2 -18.28 0.91 -18.14
C ASN A 2 -18.26 0.02 -16.89
N LEU A 3 -17.24 0.17 -16.04
CA LEU A 3 -17.11 -0.51 -14.75
C LEU A 3 -16.85 0.53 -13.67
N SER A 4 -17.44 0.33 -12.48
CA SER A 4 -17.22 1.18 -11.30
C SER A 4 -16.67 0.32 -10.18
N VAL A 5 -15.45 0.62 -9.76
CA VAL A 5 -14.66 -0.18 -8.81
C VAL A 5 -13.67 0.72 -8.05
N PRO A 6 -13.37 0.40 -6.79
CA PRO A 6 -12.24 1.01 -6.09
C PRO A 6 -10.93 0.69 -6.82
N LEU A 7 -10.05 1.68 -6.96
CA LEU A 7 -8.71 1.44 -7.47
C LEU A 7 -7.90 0.63 -6.44
N GLN A 8 -7.19 -0.37 -6.92
CA GLN A 8 -6.31 -1.23 -6.11
C GLN A 8 -4.99 -1.51 -6.84
N LYS A 9 -3.99 -1.99 -6.12
CA LYS A 9 -2.71 -2.37 -6.73
C LYS A 9 -2.95 -3.51 -7.73
N MET A 10 -2.32 -3.44 -8.90
CA MET A 10 -2.36 -4.52 -9.88
C MET A 10 -1.53 -5.71 -9.42
N THR A 11 -2.00 -6.91 -9.72
CA THR A 11 -1.23 -8.14 -9.57
C THR A 11 -0.20 -8.19 -10.69
N THR A 12 1.06 -8.44 -10.33
CA THR A 12 2.17 -8.50 -11.29
C THR A 12 2.76 -9.91 -11.29
N LYS A 13 2.97 -10.49 -12.46
CA LYS A 13 3.63 -11.79 -12.63
C LYS A 13 4.87 -11.61 -13.51
N LEU A 14 6.01 -12.11 -13.02
CA LEU A 14 7.25 -12.14 -13.78
C LEU A 14 7.20 -13.30 -14.77
N GLU A 15 7.37 -12.98 -16.04
CA GLU A 15 7.48 -13.87 -17.20
C GLU A 15 8.50 -13.23 -18.17
N ASP A 16 8.74 -13.81 -19.34
CA ASP A 16 9.60 -13.19 -20.38
C ASP A 16 9.17 -11.74 -20.69
N VAL A 17 7.86 -11.49 -20.69
CA VAL A 17 7.27 -10.14 -20.64
C VAL A 17 6.38 -10.07 -19.41
N VAL A 18 6.70 -9.16 -18.48
CA VAL A 18 5.94 -8.96 -17.25
C VAL A 18 4.45 -8.77 -17.52
N GLN A 19 3.62 -9.53 -16.80
CA GLN A 19 2.17 -9.48 -16.94
C GLN A 19 1.55 -8.68 -15.79
N TYR A 20 0.75 -7.68 -16.15
CA TYR A 20 -0.02 -6.87 -15.22
C TYR A 20 -1.50 -7.21 -15.34
N THR A 21 -2.09 -7.63 -14.23
CA THR A 21 -3.52 -7.95 -14.14
C THR A 21 -4.19 -7.01 -13.16
N PHE A 22 -5.24 -6.34 -13.63
CA PHE A 22 -6.09 -5.52 -12.79
C PHE A 22 -7.37 -6.30 -12.44
N ASP A 23 -7.49 -6.65 -11.17
CA ASP A 23 -8.68 -7.29 -10.65
C ASP A 23 -9.75 -6.24 -10.34
N LEU A 24 -10.95 -6.43 -10.89
CA LEU A 24 -12.10 -5.57 -10.70
C LEU A 24 -13.22 -6.24 -9.90
N LYS A 25 -12.91 -7.31 -9.14
CA LYS A 25 -13.81 -8.23 -8.42
C LYS A 25 -14.76 -9.01 -9.32
N GLN A 26 -15.36 -8.34 -10.32
CA GLN A 26 -16.27 -8.90 -11.30
C GLN A 26 -15.53 -9.43 -12.54
N LYS A 27 -14.30 -8.94 -12.77
CA LYS A 27 -13.53 -9.29 -13.97
C LYS A 27 -12.04 -9.08 -13.73
N LEU A 28 -11.24 -10.00 -14.27
CA LEU A 28 -9.79 -9.84 -14.40
C LEU A 28 -9.48 -9.21 -15.75
N ILE A 29 -8.75 -8.09 -15.74
CA ILE A 29 -8.29 -7.41 -16.95
C ILE A 29 -6.78 -7.58 -17.08
N ILE A 30 -6.34 -8.22 -18.17
CA ILE A 30 -4.93 -8.26 -18.55
C ILE A 30 -4.57 -6.90 -19.14
N MET A 31 -3.85 -6.08 -18.37
CA MET A 31 -3.58 -4.69 -18.70
C MET A 31 -2.64 -4.56 -19.92
N ASN A 32 -1.74 -5.51 -20.11
CA ASN A 32 -0.85 -5.56 -21.29
C ASN A 32 -1.66 -5.54 -22.61
N MET A 33 -2.84 -6.16 -22.65
CA MET A 33 -3.71 -6.21 -23.84
C MET A 33 -4.39 -4.88 -24.16
N LEU A 34 -4.24 -3.88 -23.28
CA LEU A 34 -4.76 -2.52 -23.45
C LEU A 34 -3.68 -1.53 -23.92
N ILE A 35 -2.43 -1.97 -24.08
CA ILE A 35 -1.37 -1.12 -24.64
C ILE A 35 -1.79 -0.66 -26.05
N GLY A 36 -1.64 0.64 -26.31
CA GLY A 36 -2.07 1.28 -27.57
C GLY A 36 -3.58 1.56 -27.66
N LYS A 37 -4.39 1.15 -26.68
CA LYS A 37 -5.83 1.45 -26.64
C LYS A 37 -6.12 2.70 -25.83
N LYS A 38 -7.18 3.43 -26.19
CA LYS A 38 -7.67 4.58 -25.42
C LYS A 38 -8.45 4.10 -24.19
N ILE A 39 -8.03 4.54 -23.00
CA ILE A 39 -8.70 4.26 -21.73
C ILE A 39 -9.26 5.57 -21.18
N LYS A 40 -10.50 5.53 -20.68
CA LYS A 40 -11.14 6.66 -19.99
C LYS A 40 -11.44 6.24 -18.55
N LEU A 41 -10.99 7.03 -17.60
CA LEU A 41 -11.29 6.87 -16.18
C LEU A 41 -12.25 7.97 -15.77
N HIS A 42 -13.24 7.62 -14.94
CA HIS A 42 -14.19 8.57 -14.37
C HIS A 42 -14.20 8.42 -12.85
N TRP A 43 -13.95 9.52 -12.14
CA TRP A 43 -14.01 9.53 -10.69
C TRP A 43 -15.45 9.65 -10.22
N THR A 44 -15.89 8.76 -9.34
CA THR A 44 -17.26 8.75 -8.82
C THR A 44 -17.52 9.80 -7.74
N GLY A 45 -16.47 10.42 -7.18
CA GLY A 45 -16.60 11.31 -6.03
C GLY A 45 -16.52 10.59 -4.68
N GLU A 46 -16.21 9.29 -4.67
CA GLU A 46 -16.27 8.44 -3.49
C GLU A 46 -14.95 7.72 -3.24
N VAL A 47 -14.52 7.67 -1.98
CA VAL A 47 -13.36 6.91 -1.54
C VAL A 47 -13.79 5.77 -0.63
N LEU A 48 -13.03 4.66 -0.67
CA LEU A 48 -13.24 3.50 0.20
C LEU A 48 -12.13 3.44 1.26
N CYS A 49 -12.49 3.58 2.53
CA CYS A 49 -11.55 3.39 3.64
C CYS A 49 -11.22 1.90 3.83
N ASN A 50 -10.07 1.59 4.45
CA ASN A 50 -9.65 0.22 4.75
C ASN A 50 -10.68 -0.61 5.55
N CYS A 51 -11.54 0.03 6.36
CA CYS A 51 -12.63 -0.65 7.07
C CYS A 51 -13.88 -0.92 6.20
N GLY A 52 -13.84 -0.63 4.90
CA GLY A 52 -14.95 -0.81 3.97
C GLY A 52 -15.97 0.33 3.92
N ARG A 53 -15.81 1.40 4.71
CA ARG A 53 -16.71 2.57 4.65
C ARG A 53 -16.47 3.39 3.38
N VAL A 54 -17.55 3.70 2.67
CA VAL A 54 -17.57 4.65 1.55
C VAL A 54 -17.74 6.06 2.09
N LEU A 55 -16.92 7.01 1.61
CA LEU A 55 -16.90 8.41 2.04
C LEU A 55 -16.74 9.32 0.82
N LYS A 56 -17.07 10.61 0.96
CA LYS A 56 -16.79 11.59 -0.11
C LYS A 56 -15.31 12.01 -0.21
N LYS A 57 -14.58 11.86 0.89
CA LYS A 57 -13.14 12.15 1.00
C LYS A 57 -12.54 11.42 2.19
N PHE A 58 -11.23 11.20 2.15
CA PHE A 58 -10.49 10.71 3.30
C PHE A 58 -10.35 11.82 4.35
N TYR A 59 -10.22 11.42 5.62
CA TYR A 59 -9.87 12.34 6.69
C TYR A 59 -8.36 12.67 6.64
N ARG A 60 -7.52 11.65 6.80
CA ARG A 60 -6.04 11.74 6.72
C ARG A 60 -5.45 10.38 6.32
N SER A 61 -4.35 10.41 5.56
CA SER A 61 -3.54 9.23 5.19
C SER A 61 -4.36 8.05 4.62
N GLY A 62 -5.43 8.32 3.85
CA GLY A 62 -6.28 7.26 3.29
C GLY A 62 -7.28 6.63 4.26
N PHE A 63 -7.48 7.20 5.46
CA PHE A 63 -8.39 6.68 6.47
C PHE A 63 -9.62 7.56 6.70
N CYS A 64 -10.71 6.93 7.17
CA CYS A 64 -11.82 7.61 7.82
C CYS A 64 -11.38 8.11 9.21
N TYR A 65 -12.14 9.04 9.80
CA TYR A 65 -11.83 9.58 11.12
C TYR A 65 -11.60 8.49 12.18
N PHE A 66 -12.50 7.52 12.26
CA PHE A 66 -12.41 6.42 13.23
C PHE A 66 -11.15 5.56 13.01
N CYS A 67 -10.86 5.16 11.77
CA CYS A 67 -9.69 4.32 11.49
C CYS A 67 -8.37 5.06 11.70
N TYR A 68 -8.32 6.35 11.42
CA TYR A 68 -7.10 7.13 11.62
C TYR A 68 -6.64 7.12 13.09
N TRP A 69 -7.59 7.20 14.03
CA TRP A 69 -7.28 7.22 15.46
C TRP A 69 -7.06 5.84 16.07
N ASN A 70 -7.69 4.79 15.53
CA ASN A 70 -7.68 3.47 16.16
C ASN A 70 -6.85 2.41 15.42
N SER A 71 -6.61 2.55 14.11
CA SER A 71 -5.89 1.52 13.34
C SER A 71 -4.38 1.59 13.59
N PRO A 72 -3.69 0.46 13.82
CA PRO A 72 -2.24 0.48 13.98
C PRO A 72 -1.52 0.90 12.69
N LEU A 73 -2.18 0.75 11.52
CA LEU A 73 -1.69 1.26 10.22
C LEU A 73 -1.62 2.79 10.13
N ALA A 74 -2.26 3.50 11.06
CA ALA A 74 -2.29 4.96 11.13
C ALA A 74 -1.64 5.48 12.42
N SER A 75 -0.84 4.65 13.10
CA SER A 75 -0.11 5.03 14.32
C SER A 75 0.98 6.07 14.02
N GLN A 76 1.45 6.79 15.04
CA GLN A 76 2.48 7.81 14.81
C GLN A 76 3.80 7.20 14.36
N SER A 77 4.12 6.03 14.91
CA SER A 77 5.33 5.26 14.55
C SER A 77 5.40 4.87 13.07
N ILE A 78 4.27 4.84 12.34
CA ILE A 78 4.27 4.63 10.88
C ILE A 78 4.86 5.81 10.12
N PHE A 79 4.61 7.04 10.57
CA PHE A 79 5.15 8.25 9.94
C PHE A 79 6.50 8.64 10.52
N ARG A 80 6.76 8.24 11.77
CA ARG A 80 7.94 8.57 12.56
C ARG A 80 8.51 7.29 13.17
N PRO A 81 9.21 6.45 12.38
CA PRO A 81 9.73 5.17 12.85
C PRO A 81 10.57 5.27 14.12
N GLU A 82 11.20 6.43 14.37
CA GLU A 82 11.97 6.70 15.58
C GLU A 82 11.15 6.68 16.88
N LEU A 83 9.82 6.79 16.81
CA LEU A 83 8.92 6.74 17.97
C LEU A 83 8.44 5.30 18.30
N CYS A 84 8.83 4.30 17.51
CA CYS A 84 8.47 2.90 17.75
C CYS A 84 9.01 2.40 19.11
N THR A 85 8.11 1.90 19.96
CA THR A 85 8.46 1.24 21.23
C THR A 85 8.20 -0.27 21.22
N ALA A 86 7.79 -0.84 20.09
CA ALA A 86 7.46 -2.26 19.97
C ALA A 86 8.63 -3.19 20.33
N HIS A 87 9.88 -2.75 20.06
CA HIS A 87 11.11 -3.48 20.44
C HIS A 87 11.30 -3.58 21.96
N LEU A 88 10.67 -2.70 22.74
CA LEU A 88 10.64 -2.73 24.20
C LEU A 88 9.45 -3.52 24.75
N GLY A 89 8.57 -4.04 23.87
CA GLY A 89 7.33 -4.70 24.28
C GLY A 89 6.24 -3.74 24.75
N ILE A 90 6.33 -2.45 24.44
CA ILE A 90 5.35 -1.42 24.81
C ILE A 90 4.43 -1.15 23.61
N GLU A 91 3.13 -1.38 23.81
CA GLU A 91 2.07 -1.22 22.80
C GLU A 91 1.73 0.25 22.53
N GLU A 92 1.55 0.62 21.26
CA GLU A 92 0.90 1.89 20.88
C GLU A 92 -0.61 1.70 20.58
N ARG A 93 -0.96 0.69 19.78
CA ARG A 93 -2.34 0.34 19.37
C ARG A 93 -2.57 -1.16 19.22
N ASP A 94 -1.57 -1.92 18.76
CA ASP A 94 -1.63 -3.38 18.62
C ASP A 94 -0.19 -3.92 18.61
N LEU A 95 0.28 -4.43 19.74
CA LEU A 95 1.67 -4.82 19.91
C LEU A 95 2.10 -5.96 18.97
N GLU A 96 1.21 -6.90 18.69
CA GLU A 96 1.51 -8.06 17.84
C GLU A 96 1.62 -7.66 16.38
N TRP A 97 0.75 -6.75 15.93
CA TRP A 97 0.88 -6.15 14.60
C TRP A 97 2.13 -5.28 14.49
N GLU A 98 2.39 -4.44 15.51
CA GLU A 98 3.53 -3.52 15.55
C GLU A 98 4.87 -4.26 15.49
N LYS A 99 5.05 -5.31 16.31
CA LYS A 99 6.26 -6.14 16.26
C LYS A 99 6.49 -6.73 14.87
N ARG A 100 5.44 -7.27 14.26
CA ARG A 100 5.51 -7.90 12.94
C ARG A 100 5.85 -6.90 11.84
N PHE A 101 5.22 -5.72 11.87
CA PHE A 101 5.38 -4.72 10.83
C PHE A 101 6.62 -3.85 11.04
N GLN A 102 6.90 -3.38 12.25
CA GLN A 102 7.94 -2.40 12.52
C GLN A 102 9.31 -3.05 12.73
N LEU A 103 9.37 -4.22 13.36
CA LEU A 103 10.62 -4.94 13.64
C LEU A 103 11.00 -5.94 12.54
N SER A 104 10.47 -5.76 11.33
CA SER A 104 10.81 -6.64 10.22
C SER A 104 12.29 -6.52 9.81
N PRO A 105 12.90 -7.59 9.28
CA PRO A 105 14.30 -7.53 8.85
C PRO A 105 14.52 -6.52 7.72
N HIS A 106 15.58 -5.72 7.86
CA HIS A 106 16.00 -4.76 6.84
C HIS A 106 17.34 -5.18 6.24
N TYR A 107 17.48 -4.99 4.94
CA TYR A 107 18.71 -5.22 4.19
C TYR A 107 19.40 -3.90 3.92
N VAL A 108 20.67 -3.81 4.29
CA VAL A 108 21.54 -2.69 3.92
C VAL A 108 22.33 -3.11 2.68
N TYR A 109 22.36 -2.25 1.67
CA TYR A 109 23.06 -2.54 0.41
C TYR A 109 23.79 -1.31 -0.12
N LEU A 110 24.83 -1.55 -0.93
CA LEU A 110 25.47 -0.51 -1.71
C LEU A 110 24.79 -0.43 -3.08
N ALA A 111 24.30 0.75 -3.42
CA ALA A 111 23.76 1.03 -4.74
C ALA A 111 24.80 1.78 -5.57
N ASN A 112 25.14 1.26 -6.75
CA ASN A 112 25.99 1.94 -7.72
C ASN A 112 25.11 2.54 -8.82
N SER A 113 24.73 3.80 -8.65
CA SER A 113 23.93 4.55 -9.63
C SER A 113 24.75 5.71 -10.19
N SER A 114 24.50 6.93 -9.74
CA SER A 114 25.29 8.12 -10.04
C SER A 114 26.55 8.26 -9.14
N GLY A 115 26.97 7.17 -8.49
CA GLY A 115 27.92 7.13 -7.39
C GLY A 115 27.53 6.07 -6.34
N ILE A 116 28.42 5.83 -5.37
CA ILE A 116 28.20 4.89 -4.27
C ILE A 116 27.20 5.48 -3.28
N LYS A 117 26.10 4.76 -3.04
CA LYS A 117 25.07 5.11 -2.05
C LYS A 117 24.85 3.92 -1.12
N VAL A 118 24.55 4.18 0.15
CA VAL A 118 24.05 3.15 1.08
C VAL A 118 22.53 3.21 1.06
N GLY A 119 21.89 2.11 0.67
CA GLY A 119 20.45 1.94 0.65
C GLY A 119 19.98 0.99 1.75
N ILE A 120 18.72 1.14 2.14
CA ILE A 120 18.03 0.25 3.07
C ILE A 120 16.72 -0.21 2.42
N THR A 121 16.40 -1.49 2.50
CA THR A 121 15.14 -2.06 1.99
C THR A 121 14.62 -3.17 2.89
N ARG A 122 13.38 -3.60 2.67
CA ARG A 122 12.79 -4.81 3.26
C ARG A 122 12.72 -5.91 2.20
N GLY A 123 12.77 -7.18 2.64
CA GLY A 123 12.66 -8.33 1.73
C GLY A 123 11.27 -8.48 1.11
N THR A 124 10.26 -8.02 1.84
CA THR A 124 8.87 -7.97 1.39
C THR A 124 8.38 -6.53 1.44
N GLN A 125 7.50 -6.15 0.50
CA GLN A 125 6.82 -4.85 0.51
C GLN A 125 5.58 -4.83 1.43
N GLY A 126 5.56 -5.68 2.46
CA GLY A 126 4.45 -5.86 3.40
C GLY A 126 4.98 -5.88 4.81
#